data_AF-A0A9P6XPX1-F1
#
_entry.id   AF-A0A9P6XPX1-F1
#
_cell.length_a   1.000
_cell.length_b   1.000
_cell.length_c   1.000
_cell.angle_alpha   90.00
_cell.angle_beta   90.00
_cell.angle_gamma   90.00
#
_symmetry.space_group_name_H-M   'P 1'
#
loop_
_entity.id
_entity.type
_entity.pdbx_description
1 polymer ?
#
loop_
_entity_poly.entity_id
_entity_poly.type
_entity_poly.pdbx_seq_one_letter_code
_entity_poly.pdbx_strand_id
1 'polypeptide(L)'
;MCGNSICQDRRFLHRQMPRLEKYFHYRNLDVSTVKELAKRWAPTVAAGVGKNSNHTALSDVHDSIAELRHYRQFMGALSGLPTA
;
A
#
# COMPACT_ATOMS: atom_id res chain seq x y z
N MET A 1 -2.28 9.95 2.95
CA MET A 1 -3.07 8.76 3.33
C MET A 1 -2.43 7.52 2.71
N CYS A 2 -2.43 6.37 3.40
CA CYS A 2 -1.69 5.18 2.97
C CYS A 2 -2.58 3.93 3.00
N GLY A 3 -2.40 3.02 2.04
CA GLY A 3 -3.12 1.72 1.98
C GLY A 3 -3.17 1.16 0.55
N ASN A 4 -4.01 0.15 0.32
CA ASN A 4 -4.29 -0.39 -1.02
C ASN A 4 -5.56 0.25 -1.60
N SER A 5 -5.51 0.68 -2.87
CA SER A 5 -6.66 1.32 -3.55
C SER A 5 -7.21 2.53 -2.76
N ILE A 6 -6.31 3.25 -2.09
CA ILE A 6 -6.61 4.22 -1.02
C ILE A 6 -7.40 5.45 -1.51
N CYS A 7 -7.42 5.68 -2.82
CA CYS A 7 -8.24 6.72 -3.44
C CYS A 7 -9.73 6.51 -3.11
N GLN A 8 -10.19 5.26 -3.07
CA GLN A 8 -11.59 4.95 -2.77
C GLN A 8 -11.96 5.32 -1.33
N ASP A 9 -11.12 4.96 -0.37
CA ASP A 9 -11.31 5.31 1.05
C ASP A 9 -11.28 6.82 1.24
N ARG A 10 -10.37 7.51 0.54
CA ARG A 10 -10.31 8.98 0.58
C ARG A 10 -11.59 9.64 0.08
N ARG A 11 -12.18 9.15 -1.01
CA ARG A 11 -13.48 9.67 -1.49
C ARG A 11 -14.58 9.50 -0.45
N PHE A 12 -14.56 8.37 0.28
CA PHE A 12 -15.49 8.13 1.37
C PHE A 12 -15.27 9.10 2.53
N LEU A 13 -14.02 9.29 2.97
CA LEU A 13 -13.70 10.26 4.03
C LEU A 13 -14.01 11.69 3.62
N HIS A 14 -13.76 12.08 2.37
CA HIS A 14 -14.09 13.41 1.87
C HIS A 14 -15.59 13.72 2.01
N ARG A 15 -16.45 12.73 1.73
CA ARG A 15 -17.91 12.88 1.79
C ARG A 15 -18.48 12.72 3.20
N GLN A 16 -18.00 11.74 3.97
CA GLN A 16 -18.61 11.35 5.24
C GLN A 16 -17.84 11.82 6.48
N MET A 17 -16.53 12.06 6.36
CA MET A 17 -15.64 12.40 7.48
C MET A 17 -14.61 13.49 7.11
N PRO A 18 -15.06 14.69 6.69
CA PRO A 18 -14.18 15.71 6.14
C PRO A 18 -13.13 16.25 7.12
N ARG A 19 -13.41 16.23 8.44
CA ARG A 19 -12.41 16.57 9.47
C ARG A 19 -11.23 15.59 9.47
N LEU A 20 -11.51 14.30 9.27
CA LEU A 20 -10.48 13.26 9.23
C LEU A 20 -9.71 13.30 7.91
N GLU A 21 -10.40 13.54 6.78
CA GLU A 21 -9.74 13.66 5.48
C GLU A 21 -8.69 14.78 5.47
N LYS A 22 -9.05 15.96 6.01
CA LYS A 22 -8.16 17.13 6.12
C LYS A 22 -6.96 16.94 7.05
N TYR A 23 -7.00 15.96 7.95
CA TYR A 23 -5.86 15.63 8.79
C TYR A 23 -4.72 15.01 7.97
N PHE A 24 -5.03 14.32 6.88
CA PHE A 24 -4.03 13.74 6.00
C PHE A 24 -3.51 14.76 4.98
N HIS A 25 -2.22 14.65 4.65
CA HIS A 25 -1.64 15.38 3.52
C HIS A 25 -2.36 15.06 2.19
N TYR A 26 -2.29 15.97 1.21
CA TYR A 26 -2.99 15.82 -0.07
C TYR A 26 -2.50 14.63 -0.92
N ARG A 27 -1.33 14.06 -0.64
CA ARG A 27 -0.80 12.90 -1.37
C ARG A 27 -1.30 11.55 -0.82
N ASN A 28 -1.46 10.61 -1.74
CA ASN A 28 -1.75 9.22 -1.45
C ASN A 28 -0.51 8.36 -1.64
N LEU A 29 -0.26 7.45 -0.71
CA LEU A 29 0.73 6.38 -0.85
C LEU A 29 -0.04 5.07 -1.06
N ASP A 30 -0.19 4.69 -2.32
CA ASP A 30 -1.00 3.53 -2.72
C ASP A 30 -0.11 2.32 -3.03
N VAL A 31 -0.24 1.28 -2.19
CA VAL A 31 0.52 0.02 -2.34
C VAL A 31 0.09 -0.73 -3.60
N SER A 32 -1.15 -0.54 -4.05
CA SER A 32 -1.64 -1.16 -5.29
C SER A 32 -0.93 -0.62 -6.53
N THR A 33 -0.42 0.61 -6.51
CA THR A 33 0.43 1.14 -7.58
C THR A 33 1.72 0.32 -7.69
N VAL A 34 2.39 0.05 -6.56
CA VAL A 34 3.59 -0.78 -6.53
C VAL A 34 3.28 -2.21 -6.96
N LYS A 35 2.16 -2.77 -6.53
CA LYS A 35 1.69 -4.09 -6.94
C LYS A 35 1.52 -4.19 -8.46
N GLU A 36 0.87 -3.22 -9.09
CA GLU A 36 0.63 -3.23 -10.54
C GLU A 36 1.91 -3.05 -11.35
N LEU A 37 2.87 -2.28 -10.84
CA LEU A 37 4.22 -2.19 -11.42
C LEU A 37 4.98 -3.51 -11.25
N ALA A 38 4.98 -4.09 -10.06
CA ALA A 38 5.65 -5.36 -9.76
C ALA A 38 5.10 -6.50 -10.64
N LYS A 39 3.79 -6.60 -10.83
CA LYS A 39 3.19 -7.60 -11.73
C LYS A 39 3.70 -7.51 -13.17
N ARG A 40 3.98 -6.30 -13.68
CA ARG A 40 4.39 -6.06 -15.07
C ARG A 40 5.90 -6.15 -15.26
N TRP A 41 6.67 -5.67 -14.29
CA TRP A 41 8.12 -5.54 -14.41
C TRP A 41 8.89 -6.66 -13.71
N ALA A 42 8.32 -7.28 -12.67
CA ALA A 42 8.95 -8.31 -11.87
C ALA A 42 7.90 -9.32 -11.33
N PRO A 43 7.27 -10.13 -12.20
CA PRO A 43 6.18 -11.04 -11.81
C PRO A 43 6.60 -12.06 -10.73
N THR A 44 7.89 -12.42 -10.66
CA THR A 44 8.46 -13.27 -9.61
C THR A 44 8.35 -12.62 -8.22
N VAL A 45 8.57 -11.31 -8.12
CA VAL A 45 8.42 -10.56 -6.86
C VAL A 45 6.96 -10.48 -6.45
N ALA A 46 6.05 -10.27 -7.42
CA ALA A 46 4.62 -10.19 -7.16
C ALA A 46 4.04 -11.53 -6.67
N ALA A 47 4.57 -12.66 -7.14
CA ALA A 47 4.15 -14.00 -6.71
C ALA A 47 4.48 -14.30 -5.24
N GLY A 48 5.48 -13.61 -4.66
CA GLY A 48 5.86 -13.78 -3.25
C GLY A 48 4.91 -13.11 -2.24
N VAL A 49 3.91 -12.35 -2.70
CA VAL A 49 2.94 -11.67 -1.82
C VAL A 49 1.71 -12.55 -1.61
N GLY A 50 1.61 -13.18 -0.44
CA GLY A 50 0.39 -13.82 0.03
C GLY A 50 -0.50 -12.83 0.79
N LYS A 51 -1.79 -12.75 0.46
CA LYS A 51 -2.79 -11.99 1.24
C LYS A 51 -3.63 -12.95 2.07
N ASN A 52 -3.71 -12.71 3.37
CA ASN A 52 -4.60 -13.43 4.27
C ASN A 52 -5.87 -12.60 4.45
N SER A 53 -6.82 -12.79 3.52
CA SER A 53 -8.06 -12.02 3.48
C SER A 53 -9.03 -12.41 4.61
N ASN A 54 -8.81 -11.87 5.80
CA ASN A 54 -9.74 -12.03 6.93
C ASN A 54 -10.91 -11.03 6.90
N HIS A 55 -11.00 -10.19 5.86
CA HIS A 55 -12.10 -9.24 5.61
C HIS A 55 -12.41 -8.27 6.76
N THR A 56 -11.42 -7.96 7.60
CA THR A 56 -11.53 -6.91 8.62
C THR A 56 -10.69 -5.71 8.23
N ALA A 57 -11.14 -4.49 8.57
CA ALA A 57 -10.38 -3.28 8.28
C ALA A 57 -8.97 -3.32 8.89
N LEU A 58 -8.83 -3.90 10.10
CA LEU A 58 -7.53 -4.02 10.77
C LEU A 58 -6.60 -5.00 10.03
N SER A 59 -7.10 -6.19 9.65
CA SER A 59 -6.31 -7.16 8.87
C SER A 59 -5.87 -6.57 7.54
N ASP A 60 -6.75 -5.85 6.84
CA ASP A 60 -6.43 -5.29 5.53
C ASP A 60 -5.33 -4.22 5.62
N VAL A 61 -5.29 -3.43 6.71
CA VAL A 61 -4.20 -2.48 6.97
C VAL A 61 -2.88 -3.22 7.22
N HIS A 62 -2.90 -4.28 8.05
CA HIS A 62 -1.70 -5.08 8.31
C HIS A 62 -1.18 -5.77 7.04
N ASP A 63 -2.06 -6.31 6.22
CA ASP A 63 -1.72 -6.92 4.93
C ASP A 63 -1.12 -5.89 3.96
N SER A 64 -1.68 -4.68 3.91
CA SER A 64 -1.14 -3.58 3.09
C SER A 64 0.28 -3.20 3.50
N ILE A 65 0.55 -3.15 4.82
CA ILE A 65 1.88 -2.87 5.37
C ILE A 65 2.86 -4.01 5.06
N ALA A 66 2.43 -5.27 5.23
CA ALA A 66 3.25 -6.43 4.93
C ALA A 66 3.60 -6.51 3.43
N GLU A 67 2.63 -6.24 2.55
CA GLU A 67 2.82 -6.17 1.10
C GLU A 67 3.85 -5.09 0.73
N LEU A 68 3.75 -3.88 1.30
CA LEU A 68 4.74 -2.83 1.04
C LEU A 68 6.13 -3.19 1.58
N ARG A 69 6.21 -3.83 2.76
CA ARG A 69 7.48 -4.33 3.32
C ARG A 69 8.14 -5.35 2.40
N HIS A 70 7.37 -6.24 1.78
CA HIS A 70 7.86 -7.19 0.79
C HIS A 70 8.45 -6.45 -0.41
N TYR A 71 7.66 -5.56 -1.06
CA TYR A 71 8.16 -4.84 -2.24
C TYR A 71 9.38 -3.97 -1.93
N ARG A 72 9.46 -3.36 -0.74
CA ARG A 72 10.59 -2.52 -0.32
C ARG A 72 11.93 -3.24 -0.42
N GLN A 73 11.99 -4.55 -0.18
CA GLN A 73 13.23 -5.33 -0.28
C GLN A 73 13.79 -5.40 -1.70
N PHE A 74 12.93 -5.22 -2.71
CA PHE A 74 13.28 -5.31 -4.13
C PHE A 74 13.39 -3.92 -4.80
N MET A 75 13.27 -2.83 -4.05
CA MET A 75 13.31 -1.45 -4.57
C MET A 75 14.73 -0.87 -4.77
N GLY A 76 15.79 -1.65 -4.52
CA GLY A 76 17.18 -1.22 -4.72
C GLY A 76 17.52 0.04 -3.92
N ALA A 77 18.07 1.06 -4.57
CA ALA A 77 18.43 2.34 -3.93
C ALA A 77 17.24 3.05 -3.25
N LEU A 78 16.02 2.85 -3.74
CA LEU A 78 14.81 3.44 -3.15
C LEU A 78 14.36 2.74 -1.86
N SER A 79 14.89 1.55 -1.57
CA SER A 79 14.52 0.80 -0.37
C SER A 79 14.91 1.51 0.92
N GLY A 80 15.94 2.37 0.89
CA GLY A 80 16.54 2.97 2.08
C GLY A 80 16.99 1.94 3.12
N LEU A 81 17.17 0.68 2.70
CA LEU A 81 17.80 -0.35 3.50
C LEU A 81 19.32 -0.18 3.38
N PRO A 82 20.08 -0.41 4.46
CA PRO A 82 21.54 -0.41 4.34
C PRO A 82 21.94 -1.45 3.29
N THR A 83 22.76 -1.03 2.33
CA THR A 83 23.45 -1.96 1.43
C THR A 83 24.29 -2.89 2.29
N ALA A 84 23.92 -4.18 2.30
CA ALA A 84 24.72 -5.24 2.88
C ALA A 84 25.97 -5.48 2.03
#